data_AF-A0A524MBW6-F1
#
_entry.id   AF-A0A524MBW6-F1
#
_cell.length_a   1.000
_cell.length_b   1.000
_cell.length_c   1.000
_cell.angle_alpha   90.00
_cell.angle_beta   90.00
_cell.angle_gamma   90.00
#
_symmetry.space_group_name_H-M   'P 1'
#
loop_
_entity.id
_entity.type
_entity.pdbx_description
1 polymer ?
#
loop_
_entity_poly.entity_id
_entity_poly.type
_entity_poly.pdbx_seq_one_letter_code
_entity_poly.pdbx_strand_id
1 'polypeptide(L)' 'MSPPLKVGTAVTNHVKRYTLNEKLNNILGLLGNDGQQVIDWAYEEAERRISEDKSLKKSNLGGIVFDLLGYE' A
#
# COMPACT_ATOMS: atom_id res chain seq x y z
N MET A 1 -7.03 -11.22 19.34
CA MET A 1 -6.03 -11.08 18.27
C MET A 1 -6.67 -10.24 17.17
N SER A 2 -6.07 -9.13 16.80
CA SER A 2 -6.51 -8.36 15.63
C SER A 2 -6.33 -9.23 14.37
N PRO A 3 -7.25 -9.14 13.40
CA PRO A 3 -7.14 -9.92 12.17
C PRO A 3 -5.82 -9.60 11.44
N PRO A 4 -5.25 -10.57 10.70
CA PRO A 4 -4.02 -10.34 9.96
C PRO A 4 -4.23 -9.25 8.91
N LEU A 5 -3.24 -8.35 8.83
CA LEU A 5 -3.27 -7.19 7.94
C LEU A 5 -3.23 -7.61 6.47
N LYS A 6 -4.07 -6.96 5.67
CA LYS A 6 -4.20 -7.21 4.23
C LYS A 6 -3.49 -6.11 3.48
N VAL A 7 -2.20 -6.31 3.27
CA VAL A 7 -1.32 -5.34 2.60
C VAL A 7 -1.56 -5.28 1.09
N GLY A 8 -2.14 -6.31 0.47
CA GLY A 8 -2.42 -6.35 -0.96
C GLY A 8 -1.19 -6.72 -1.81
N THR A 9 -1.43 -7.42 -2.93
CA THR A 9 -0.36 -8.03 -3.74
C THR A 9 0.45 -6.99 -4.52
N ALA A 10 -0.18 -5.88 -4.94
CA ALA A 10 0.48 -4.84 -5.74
C ALA A 10 1.61 -4.14 -4.96
N VAL A 11 1.32 -3.62 -3.77
CA VAL A 11 2.34 -2.98 -2.93
C VAL A 11 3.36 -4.01 -2.42
N THR A 12 2.91 -5.22 -2.06
CA THR A 12 3.81 -6.34 -1.69
C THR A 12 4.85 -6.61 -2.78
N ASN A 13 4.42 -6.70 -4.03
CA ASN A 13 5.32 -6.93 -5.16
C ASN A 13 6.23 -5.74 -5.43
N HIS A 14 5.75 -4.51 -5.20
CA HIS A 14 6.57 -3.31 -5.30
C HIS A 14 7.69 -3.31 -4.24
N VAL A 15 7.35 -3.45 -2.96
CA VAL A 15 8.33 -3.38 -1.85
C VAL A 15 9.30 -4.57 -1.82
N LYS A 16 8.89 -5.74 -2.34
CA LYS A 16 9.78 -6.90 -2.50
C LYS A 16 10.99 -6.59 -3.38
N ARG A 17 10.83 -5.79 -4.44
CA ARG A 17 11.92 -5.39 -5.34
C ARG A 17 13.00 -4.58 -4.61
N TYR A 18 12.62 -3.93 -3.53
CA TYR A 18 13.50 -3.12 -2.69
C TYR A 18 13.89 -3.82 -1.39
N THR A 19 13.58 -5.12 -1.22
CA THR A 19 13.84 -5.86 0.02
C THR A 19 13.18 -5.24 1.27
N LEU A 20 12.08 -4.49 1.09
CA LEU A 20 11.38 -3.79 2.19
C LEU A 20 10.16 -4.54 2.74
N ASN A 21 9.82 -5.71 2.18
CA ASN A 21 8.59 -6.44 2.52
C ASN A 21 8.45 -6.76 4.02
N GLU A 22 9.51 -7.25 4.66
CA GLU A 22 9.47 -7.57 6.09
C GLU A 22 9.33 -6.31 6.96
N LYS A 23 10.03 -5.22 6.60
CA LYS A 23 9.95 -3.94 7.30
C LYS A 23 8.54 -3.37 7.24
N LEU A 24 7.91 -3.41 6.05
CA LEU A 24 6.54 -2.96 5.87
C LEU A 24 5.58 -3.77 6.76
N ASN A 25 5.67 -5.09 6.75
CA ASN A 25 4.82 -5.95 7.59
C ASN A 25 5.01 -5.69 9.09
N ASN A 26 6.25 -5.43 9.53
CA ASN A 26 6.54 -5.12 10.93
C ASN A 26 5.92 -3.78 11.34
N ILE A 27 6.08 -2.72 10.53
CA ILE A 27 5.50 -1.40 10.81
C ILE A 27 3.98 -1.50 10.85
N LEU A 28 3.38 -2.11 9.83
CA LEU A 28 1.93 -2.29 9.77
C LEU A 28 1.44 -3.14 10.95
N GLY A 29 2.17 -4.19 11.33
CA GLY A 29 1.87 -5.02 12.49
C GLY A 29 1.85 -4.27 13.81
N LEU A 30 2.70 -3.24 13.95
CA LEU A 30 2.69 -2.35 15.12
C LEU A 30 1.49 -1.39 15.11
N LEU A 31 1.08 -0.92 13.93
CA LEU A 31 -0.05 -0.01 13.76
C LEU A 31 -1.41 -0.71 13.91
N GLY A 32 -1.48 -2.02 13.63
CA GLY A 32 -2.71 -2.79 13.78
C GLY A 32 -3.85 -2.23 12.91
N ASN A 33 -5.02 -2.02 13.50
CA ASN A 33 -6.20 -1.56 12.75
C ASN A 33 -6.00 -0.21 12.05
N ASP A 34 -5.25 0.71 12.67
CA ASP A 34 -4.96 2.02 12.06
C ASP A 34 -4.11 1.82 10.80
N GLY A 35 -3.15 0.90 10.84
CA GLY A 35 -2.37 0.49 9.68
C GLY A 35 -3.23 -0.08 8.56
N GLN A 36 -4.29 -0.84 8.88
CA GLN A 36 -5.23 -1.32 7.87
C GLN A 36 -6.01 -0.18 7.22
N GLN A 37 -6.48 0.79 8.01
CA GLN A 37 -7.23 1.95 7.50
C GLN A 37 -6.38 2.79 6.54
N VAL A 38 -5.11 3.01 6.87
CA VAL A 38 -4.17 3.75 6.01
C VAL A 38 -3.90 2.98 4.70
N ILE A 39 -3.75 1.66 4.76
CA ILE A 39 -3.63 0.83 3.54
C ILE A 39 -4.87 0.91 2.67
N ASP A 40 -6.05 0.75 3.26
CA ASP A 40 -7.31 0.75 2.53
C ASP A 40 -7.52 2.11 1.83
N TRP A 41 -7.29 3.22 2.57
CA TRP A 41 -7.29 4.56 2.00
C TRP A 41 -6.27 4.73 0.86
N ALA A 42 -5.03 4.26 1.04
CA ALA A 42 -3.99 4.39 0.03
C ALA A 42 -4.34 3.63 -1.26
N TYR A 43 -5.00 2.47 -1.15
CA TYR A 43 -5.50 1.73 -2.30
C TYR A 43 -6.62 2.46 -3.03
N GLU A 44 -7.62 2.96 -2.31
CA GLU A 44 -8.74 3.73 -2.88
C GLU A 44 -8.23 4.98 -3.61
N GLU A 45 -7.33 5.74 -2.97
CA GLU A 45 -6.75 6.96 -3.53
C GLU A 45 -5.85 6.66 -4.74
N ALA A 46 -5.07 5.59 -4.71
CA ALA A 46 -4.26 5.18 -5.85
C ALA A 46 -5.13 4.77 -7.06
N GLU A 47 -6.22 4.03 -6.83
CA GLU A 47 -7.16 3.66 -7.88
C GLU A 47 -7.86 4.89 -8.46
N ARG A 48 -8.28 5.84 -7.61
CA ARG A 48 -8.84 7.13 -8.04
C ARG A 48 -7.87 7.89 -8.94
N ARG A 49 -6.61 8.05 -8.52
CA ARG A 49 -5.56 8.74 -9.32
C ARG A 49 -5.34 8.09 -10.68
N ILE A 50 -5.26 6.75 -10.73
CA ILE A 50 -5.12 6.01 -11.99
C ILE A 50 -6.35 6.19 -12.90
N SER A 51 -7.54 6.32 -12.33
CA SER A 51 -8.76 6.55 -13.10
C SER A 51 -8.86 7.96 -13.69
N GLU A 52 -8.35 8.97 -12.97
CA GLU A 52 -8.43 10.38 -13.36
C GLU A 52 -7.28 10.81 -14.27
N ASP A 53 -6.08 10.25 -14.06
CA ASP A 53 -4.89 10.58 -14.85
C ASP A 53 -4.56 9.46 -15.86
N LYS A 54 -4.81 9.75 -17.14
CA LYS A 54 -4.56 8.84 -18.26
C LYS A 54 -3.07 8.51 -18.48
N SER A 55 -2.15 9.25 -17.86
CA SER A 55 -0.71 8.96 -17.93
C SER A 55 -0.31 7.82 -16.98
N LEU A 56 -1.10 7.57 -15.94
CA LEU A 56 -0.88 6.51 -14.96
C LEU A 56 -1.48 5.19 -15.44
N LYS A 57 -0.74 4.11 -15.28
CA LYS A 57 -1.20 2.76 -15.63
C LYS A 57 -1.53 1.98 -14.38
N LYS A 58 -2.41 0.98 -14.50
CA LYS A 58 -2.67 0.01 -13.41
C LYS A 58 -1.41 -0.67 -12.88
N SER A 59 -0.38 -0.82 -13.72
CA SER A 59 0.93 -1.36 -13.29
C SER A 59 1.66 -0.46 -12.29
N ASN A 60 1.32 0.83 -12.20
CA ASN A 60 1.88 1.77 -11.22
C ASN A 60 1.25 1.64 -9.82
N LEU A 61 0.14 0.92 -9.68
CA LEU A 61 -0.65 0.83 -8.44
C LEU A 61 0.22 0.57 -7.20
N GLY A 62 1.10 -0.44 -7.25
CA GLY A 62 1.93 -0.79 -6.10
C GLY A 62 2.92 0.30 -5.69
N GLY A 63 3.42 1.09 -6.63
CA GLY A 63 4.31 2.21 -6.32
C GLY A 63 3.54 3.41 -5.77
N ILE A 64 2.40 3.73 -6.37
CA ILE A 64 1.55 4.83 -5.89
C ILE A 64 1.04 4.55 -4.46
N VAL A 65 0.59 3.32 -4.18
CA VAL A 65 0.20 2.92 -2.83
C VAL A 65 1.38 3.05 -1.87
N PHE A 66 2.58 2.61 -2.25
CA PHE A 66 3.76 2.72 -1.40
C PHE A 66 4.11 4.18 -1.08
N ASP A 67 4.03 5.07 -2.06
CA ASP A 67 4.29 6.51 -1.87
C ASP A 67 3.25 7.15 -0.93
N LEU A 68 1.98 6.77 -1.07
CA LEU A 68 0.88 7.25 -0.22
C LEU A 68 1.05 6.79 1.24
N LEU A 69 1.46 5.54 1.46
CA LEU A 69 1.75 5.00 2.80
C LEU A 69 2.89 5.75 3.50
N GLY A 70 3.83 6.34 2.76
CA GLY A 70 4.94 7.11 3.33
C GLY A 70 4.59 8.56 3.64
N TYR A 71 3.41 9.04 3.23
CA TYR A 71 2.97 10.42 3.40
C TYR A 71 2.06 10.63 4.61
N GLU A 72 1.30 9.60 5.00
CA GLU A 72 0.54 9.50 6.25
C GLU A 72 1.39 8.96 7.41
#